data_AF-A0A9D4IB59-F1
#
_entry.id   AF-A0A9D4IB59-F1
#
_cell.length_a   1.000
_cell.length_b   1.000
_cell.length_c   1.000
_cell.angle_alpha   90.00
_cell.angle_beta   90.00
_cell.angle_gamma   90.00
#
_symmetry.space_group_name_H-M   'P 1'
#
loop_
_entity.id
_entity.type
_entity.pdbx_description
1 polymer ?
#
loop_
_entity_poly.entity_id
_entity_poly.type
_entity_poly.pdbx_seq_one_letter_code
_entity_poly.pdbx_strand_id
1 'polypeptide(L)'
;MQICLLIIAGILCAIGVSECLDCFNCQNITDPQACTNTGQCSNNESCYLQTLHFGNEVRYNMGCQNNQLCSSDVVDPNVIIGRSIQTRQQYSCHECCSSNRCNAQLCAHSKRMRNVGTYR
;
A
#
# COMPACT_ATOMS: atom_id res chain seq x y z
N MET A 1 15.32 27.90 10.61
CA MET A 1 15.06 27.93 9.14
C MET A 1 14.30 26.72 8.62
N GLN A 2 14.35 25.54 9.25
CA GLN A 2 13.64 24.32 8.80
C GLN A 2 12.10 24.42 8.81
N ILE A 3 11.53 25.16 9.77
CA ILE A 3 10.08 25.23 10.00
C ILE A 3 9.34 25.90 8.82
N CYS A 4 9.94 26.90 8.18
CA CYS A 4 9.32 27.58 7.02
C CYS A 4 9.17 26.66 5.80
N LEU A 5 10.09 25.72 5.58
CA LEU A 5 10.06 24.83 4.40
C LEU A 5 8.87 23.86 4.46
N LEU A 6 8.51 23.37 5.65
CA LEU A 6 7.37 22.47 5.83
C LEU A 6 6.03 23.18 5.62
N ILE A 7 5.93 24.43 6.06
CA ILE A 7 4.74 25.26 5.87
C ILE A 7 4.55 25.57 4.37
N ILE A 8 5.63 25.91 3.66
CA ILE A 8 5.59 26.18 2.22
C ILE A 8 5.19 24.93 1.44
N ALA A 9 5.73 23.75 1.78
CA ALA A 9 5.36 22.49 1.13
C ALA A 9 3.88 22.13 1.37
N GLY A 10 3.38 22.29 2.60
CA GLY A 10 1.95 22.07 2.91
C GLY A 10 1.02 23.04 2.17
N ILE A 11 1.43 24.30 2.03
CA ILE A 11 0.67 25.31 1.28
C ILE A 11 0.68 24.98 -0.22
N LEU A 12 1.85 24.70 -0.81
CA LEU A 12 2.01 24.37 -2.23
C LEU A 12 1.13 23.18 -2.66
N CYS A 13 0.97 22.22 -1.75
CA CYS A 13 0.06 21.11 -1.92
C CYS A 13 -1.40 21.56 -1.99
N ALA A 14 -1.84 22.39 -1.05
CA ALA A 14 -3.20 22.90 -0.98
C ALA A 14 -3.57 23.81 -2.16
N ILE A 15 -2.60 24.51 -2.76
CA ILE A 15 -2.80 25.36 -3.95
C ILE A 15 -2.58 24.63 -5.29
N GLY A 16 -2.38 23.30 -5.27
CA GLY A 16 -2.27 22.47 -6.50
C GLY A 16 -0.99 22.71 -7.31
N VAL A 17 0.06 23.26 -6.68
CA VAL A 17 1.36 23.52 -7.33
C VAL A 17 2.26 22.28 -7.31
N SER A 18 1.92 21.29 -6.48
CA SER A 18 2.54 19.95 -6.48
C SER A 18 1.46 18.87 -6.57
N GLU A 19 1.77 17.75 -7.23
CA GLU A 19 0.89 16.57 -7.24
C GLU A 19 0.84 15.94 -5.85
N CYS A 20 -0.16 16.32 -5.06
CA CYS A 20 -0.41 15.67 -3.77
C CYS A 20 -1.11 14.37 -4.03
N LEU A 21 -0.41 13.28 -3.79
CA LEU A 21 -0.97 11.95 -3.88
C LEU A 21 -2.03 11.78 -2.79
N ASP A 22 -3.28 11.53 -3.20
CA ASP A 22 -4.42 11.20 -2.33
C ASP A 22 -4.72 9.71 -2.47
N CYS A 23 -4.73 8.97 -1.37
CA CYS A 23 -4.95 7.52 -1.36
C CYS A 23 -6.14 7.15 -0.51
N PHE A 24 -6.78 6.01 -0.79
CA PHE A 24 -7.74 5.45 0.16
C PHE A 24 -7.04 5.06 1.45
N ASN A 25 -7.60 5.46 2.60
CA ASN A 25 -7.02 5.28 3.91
C ASN A 25 -8.02 4.65 4.87
N CYS A 26 -7.98 3.33 4.95
CA CYS A 26 -8.83 2.51 5.79
C CYS A 26 -8.00 1.38 6.41
N GLN A 27 -8.30 1.06 7.66
CA GLN A 27 -7.60 0.04 8.43
C GLN A 27 -8.60 -1.05 8.83
N ASN A 28 -8.15 -2.31 8.80
CA ASN A 28 -8.89 -3.47 9.27
C ASN A 28 -10.28 -3.68 8.61
N ILE A 29 -10.39 -3.36 7.31
CA ILE A 29 -11.63 -3.51 6.55
C ILE A 29 -11.72 -4.89 5.87
N THR A 30 -12.92 -5.34 5.55
CA THR A 30 -13.16 -6.64 4.89
C THR A 30 -13.23 -6.55 3.36
N ASP A 31 -13.58 -5.37 2.83
CA ASP A 31 -13.59 -5.11 1.39
C ASP A 31 -12.92 -3.76 1.05
N PRO A 32 -11.76 -3.78 0.35
CA PRO A 32 -11.07 -2.59 -0.12
C PRO A 32 -11.94 -1.61 -0.91
N GLN A 33 -12.90 -2.12 -1.69
CA GLN A 33 -13.76 -1.31 -2.55
C GLN A 33 -14.79 -0.49 -1.76
N ALA A 34 -15.06 -0.86 -0.50
CA ALA A 34 -15.97 -0.15 0.37
C ALA A 34 -15.31 1.02 1.11
N CYS A 35 -14.00 1.22 0.99
CA CYS A 35 -13.32 2.35 1.62
C CYS A 35 -13.68 3.66 0.93
N THR A 36 -14.22 4.62 1.69
CA THR A 36 -14.53 5.97 1.22
C THR A 36 -13.61 7.03 1.82
N ASN A 37 -12.88 6.70 2.88
CA ASN A 37 -11.93 7.61 3.53
C ASN A 37 -10.68 7.74 2.67
N THR A 38 -10.19 8.97 2.50
CA THR A 38 -8.94 9.25 1.81
C THR A 38 -7.99 10.04 2.69
N GLY A 39 -6.71 10.06 2.31
CA GLY A 39 -5.67 10.81 3.00
C GLY A 39 -4.56 11.22 2.04
N GLN A 40 -4.04 12.43 2.27
CA GLN A 40 -2.89 12.95 1.54
C GLN A 40 -1.60 12.28 2.00
N CYS A 41 -0.77 11.92 1.03
CA CYS A 41 0.54 11.33 1.25
C CYS A 41 1.65 12.38 1.10
N SER A 42 2.77 12.12 1.76
CA SER A 42 4.00 12.89 1.64
C SER A 42 4.72 12.59 0.32
N ASN A 43 5.65 13.44 -0.08
CA ASN A 43 6.42 13.27 -1.34
C ASN A 43 7.18 11.93 -1.47
N ASN A 44 7.48 11.27 -0.35
CA ASN A 44 8.21 9.99 -0.31
C ASN A 44 7.29 8.80 0.00
N GLU A 45 5.99 8.97 -0.21
CA GLU A 45 4.99 7.93 0.03
C GLU A 45 4.22 7.61 -1.26
N SER A 46 3.78 6.35 -1.35
CA SER A 46 2.90 5.82 -2.39
C SER A 46 1.65 5.26 -1.75
N CYS A 47 0.57 5.12 -2.52
CA CYS A 47 -0.60 4.40 -2.05
C CYS A 47 -0.25 2.93 -1.89
N TYR A 48 -0.66 2.30 -0.80
CA TYR A 48 -0.50 0.86 -0.60
C TYR A 48 -1.83 0.18 -0.28
N LEU A 49 -1.82 -1.13 -0.48
CA LEU A 49 -2.79 -2.05 0.09
C LEU A 49 -2.07 -3.32 0.53
N GLN A 50 -2.39 -3.78 1.74
CA GLN A 50 -1.90 -5.05 2.26
C GLN A 50 -3.00 -5.90 2.85
N THR A 51 -2.80 -7.21 2.86
CA THR A 51 -3.70 -8.17 3.50
C THR A 51 -3.20 -8.57 4.88
N LEU A 52 -4.10 -8.63 5.85
CA LEU A 52 -3.89 -9.18 7.19
C LEU A 52 -4.68 -10.47 7.34
N HIS A 53 -4.07 -11.51 7.90
CA HIS A 53 -4.74 -12.79 8.17
C HIS A 53 -5.02 -12.94 9.66
N PHE A 54 -6.29 -13.13 10.00
CA PHE A 54 -6.78 -13.41 11.35
C PHE A 54 -7.48 -14.77 11.34
N GLY A 55 -6.69 -15.85 11.42
CA GLY A 55 -7.19 -17.21 11.22
C GLY A 55 -7.72 -17.40 9.80
N ASN A 56 -9.03 -17.59 9.66
CA ASN A 56 -9.70 -17.74 8.36
C ASN A 56 -10.23 -16.42 7.78
N GLU A 57 -10.09 -15.32 8.52
CA GLU A 57 -10.55 -14.01 8.08
C GLU A 57 -9.40 -13.21 7.45
N VAL A 58 -9.69 -12.60 6.30
CA VAL A 58 -8.76 -11.69 5.62
C VAL A 58 -9.27 -10.26 5.81
N ARG A 59 -8.40 -9.40 6.33
CA ARG A 59 -8.62 -7.97 6.48
C ARG A 59 -7.66 -7.21 5.59
N TYR A 60 -7.95 -5.94 5.33
CA TYR A 60 -7.14 -5.10 4.48
C TYR A 60 -6.80 -3.80 5.20
N ASN A 61 -5.55 -3.37 5.01
CA ASN A 61 -5.09 -2.03 5.35
C ASN A 61 -4.67 -1.33 4.07
N MET A 62 -5.01 -0.06 3.99
CA MET A 62 -4.72 0.81 2.86
C MET A 62 -4.42 2.22 3.36
N GLY A 63 -3.55 2.94 2.65
CA GLY A 63 -3.16 4.30 3.00
C GLY A 63 -1.91 4.73 2.26
N CYS A 64 -1.13 5.60 2.89
CA CYS A 64 0.18 6.04 2.44
C CYS A 64 1.28 5.15 3.02
N GLN A 65 2.25 4.76 2.21
CA GLN A 65 3.38 3.94 2.60
C GLN A 65 4.67 4.52 2.06
N ASN A 66 5.74 4.46 2.86
CA ASN A 66 7.05 4.91 2.43
C ASN A 66 7.52 4.15 1.18
N ASN A 67 8.00 4.88 0.16
CA ASN A 67 8.46 4.32 -1.11
C ASN A 67 9.55 3.24 -0.93
N GLN A 68 10.37 3.31 0.12
CA GLN A 68 11.38 2.29 0.42
C GLN A 68 10.75 0.94 0.75
N LEU A 69 9.62 0.93 1.46
CA LEU A 69 8.88 -0.30 1.79
C LEU A 69 8.16 -0.86 0.55
N CYS A 70 7.66 0.02 -0.32
CA CYS A 70 7.11 -0.39 -1.62
C CYS A 70 8.17 -0.94 -2.58
N SER A 71 9.43 -0.52 -2.45
CA SER A 71 10.53 -0.97 -3.33
C SER A 71 11.09 -2.33 -2.93
N SER A 72 10.91 -2.75 -1.66
CA SER A 72 11.41 -4.04 -1.17
C SER A 72 10.60 -5.25 -1.62
N ASP A 73 9.42 -5.04 -2.21
CA ASP A 73 8.53 -6.11 -2.69
C ASP A 73 8.71 -6.44 -4.19
N VAL A 74 9.64 -5.77 -4.88
CA VAL A 74 10.08 -6.18 -6.22
C VAL A 74 11.01 -7.39 -6.09
N VAL A 75 10.45 -8.54 -5.74
CA VAL A 75 11.12 -9.82 -5.96
C VAL A 75 10.99 -10.12 -7.45
N ASP A 76 12.06 -9.86 -8.20
CA ASP A 76 12.21 -10.38 -9.56
C ASP A 76 11.98 -11.91 -9.51
N PRO A 77 11.03 -12.47 -10.28
CA PRO A 77 10.73 -13.90 -10.26
C PRO A 77 11.91 -14.78 -10.70
N ASN A 78 12.98 -14.20 -11.26
CA ASN A 78 14.19 -14.91 -11.68
C ASN A 78 15.36 -14.79 -10.69
N VAL A 79 15.19 -14.05 -9.59
CA VAL A 79 16.28 -13.81 -8.63
C VAL A 79 16.11 -14.71 -7.41
N ILE A 80 16.74 -15.88 -7.46
CA ILE A 80 16.94 -16.75 -6.29
C ILE A 80 17.99 -16.10 -5.39
N ILE A 81 17.59 -15.13 -4.55
CA ILE A 81 18.42 -14.66 -3.44
C ILE A 81 18.05 -15.46 -2.20
N GLY A 82 19.05 -16.14 -1.65
CA GLY A 82 18.95 -16.87 -0.39
C GLY A 82 18.33 -16.00 0.71
N ARG A 83 17.25 -16.52 1.30
CA ARG A 83 16.56 -16.10 2.53
C ARG A 83 17.12 -14.81 3.17
N SER A 84 16.60 -13.65 2.77
CA SER A 84 16.57 -12.51 3.68
C SER A 84 15.49 -12.78 4.73
N ILE A 85 15.94 -13.19 5.93
CA ILE A 85 15.14 -13.29 7.15
C ILE A 85 14.95 -11.84 7.64
N GLN A 86 14.16 -11.05 6.92
CA GLN A 86 13.70 -9.77 7.44
C GLN A 86 12.24 -9.97 7.81
N THR A 87 12.04 -10.34 9.09
CA THR A 87 10.77 -10.29 9.85
C THR A 87 9.54 -10.06 8.99
N ARG A 88 9.17 -11.04 8.16
CA ARG A 88 8.01 -10.93 7.29
C ARG A 88 6.79 -10.97 8.20
N GLN A 89 6.23 -9.80 8.52
CA GLN A 89 4.81 -9.75 8.80
C GLN A 89 4.15 -10.47 7.63
N GLN A 90 3.47 -11.59 7.90
CA GLN A 90 2.95 -12.50 6.89
C GLN A 90 1.76 -11.86 6.17
N TYR A 91 2.04 -10.89 5.32
CA TYR A 91 1.09 -10.37 4.35
C TYR A 91 1.04 -11.35 3.19
N SER A 92 -0.14 -11.84 2.83
CA SER A 92 -0.29 -12.63 1.60
C SER A 92 -0.20 -11.76 0.36
N CYS A 93 -0.37 -10.45 0.53
CA CYS A 93 -0.25 -9.45 -0.50
C CYS A 93 0.15 -8.12 0.13
N HIS A 94 1.14 -7.46 -0.47
CA HIS A 94 1.49 -6.07 -0.24
C HIS A 94 1.82 -5.50 -1.60
N GLU A 95 1.05 -4.51 -2.05
CA GLU A 95 1.25 -3.84 -3.33
C GLU A 95 1.19 -2.33 -3.13
N CYS A 96 1.91 -1.61 -3.99
CA CYS A 96 1.89 -0.15 -4.01
C CYS A 96 1.62 0.39 -5.42
N CYS A 97 1.13 1.63 -5.47
CA CYS A 97 0.90 2.38 -6.70
C CYS A 97 0.99 3.89 -6.43
N SER A 98 1.24 4.69 -7.47
CA SER A 98 1.63 6.10 -7.33
C SER A 98 0.69 7.10 -8.00
N SER A 99 -0.56 6.70 -8.27
CA SER A 99 -1.60 7.60 -8.79
C SER A 99 -2.74 7.79 -7.78
N ASN A 100 -3.49 8.89 -7.89
CA ASN A 100 -4.56 9.18 -6.95
C ASN A 100 -5.56 8.03 -6.84
N ARG A 101 -5.78 7.56 -5.61
CA ARG A 101 -6.77 6.54 -5.24
C ARG A 101 -6.60 5.21 -5.97
N CYS A 102 -5.39 4.92 -6.44
CA CYS A 102 -5.09 3.72 -7.19
C CYS A 102 -5.15 2.44 -6.34
N ASN A 103 -5.02 2.57 -5.02
CA ASN A 103 -4.95 1.43 -4.10
C ASN A 103 -6.28 0.71 -3.87
N ALA A 104 -7.36 1.10 -4.52
CA ALA A 104 -8.63 0.38 -4.43
C ALA A 104 -8.53 -1.03 -5.03
N GLN A 105 -7.83 -1.17 -6.17
CA GLN A 105 -7.84 -2.40 -7.00
C GLN A 105 -6.61 -3.30 -6.82
N LEU A 106 -5.69 -2.90 -5.95
CA LEU A 106 -4.52 -3.71 -5.62
C LEU A 106 -4.92 -5.04 -4.99
N CYS A 107 -4.04 -6.03 -5.08
CA CYS A 107 -4.21 -7.36 -4.53
C CYS A 107 -5.45 -8.11 -5.06
N ALA A 108 -5.98 -7.73 -6.22
CA ALA A 108 -7.09 -8.45 -6.87
C ALA A 108 -6.78 -9.93 -7.14
N HIS A 109 -5.51 -10.24 -7.41
CA HIS A 109 -5.03 -11.60 -7.65
C HIS A 109 -4.99 -12.45 -6.34
N SER A 110 -4.81 -11.82 -5.19
CA SER A 110 -4.84 -12.51 -3.89
C SER A 110 -6.25 -12.97 -3.51
N LYS A 111 -7.29 -12.38 -4.10
CA LYS A 111 -8.65 -12.94 -4.05
C LYS A 111 -8.74 -14.29 -4.78
N ARG A 112 -7.91 -14.53 -5.81
CA ARG A 112 -7.88 -15.77 -6.62
C ARG A 112 -7.03 -16.88 -6.02
N MET A 113 -5.99 -16.59 -5.24
CA MET A 113 -5.19 -17.64 -4.57
C MET A 113 -5.96 -18.38 -3.46
N ARG A 114 -7.18 -17.93 -3.10
CA ARG A 114 -8.13 -18.73 -2.29
C ARG A 114 -8.74 -19.92 -3.04
N ASN A 115 -8.58 -20.02 -4.36
CA ASN A 115 -9.11 -21.12 -5.17
C ASN A 115 -8.03 -22.11 -5.65
N VAL A 116 -6.75 -21.89 -5.36
CA VAL A 116 -5.66 -22.82 -5.73
C VAL A 116 -5.33 -23.69 -4.51
N GLY A 117 -6.35 -24.41 -4.04
CA GLY A 117 -6.31 -25.25 -2.85
C GLY A 117 -7.03 -26.58 -3.02
N THR A 118 -7.19 -27.08 -4.25
CA THR A 118 -7.58 -28.47 -4.54
C THR A 118 -7.02 -28.91 -5.89
N TYR A 119 -5.76 -29.34 -5.90
CA TYR A 119 -5.33 -30.37 -6.85
C TYR A 119 -4.87 -31.56 -6.00
N ARG A 120 -5.77 -32.52 -5.86
CA ARG A 120 -5.45 -33.92 -5.55
C ARG A 120 -4.88 -34.57 -6.79
#